data_AF-A0A1W9LBN3-F1
#
_entry.id   AF-A0A1W9LBN3-F1
#
_cell.length_a   1.000
_cell.length_b   1.000
_cell.length_c   1.000
_cell.angle_alpha   90.00
_cell.angle_beta   90.00
_cell.angle_gamma   90.00
#
_symmetry.space_group_name_H-M   'P 1'
#
loop_
_entity.id
_entity.type
_entity.pdbx_description
1 polymer ?
#
loop_
_entity_poly.entity_id
_entity_poly.type
_entity_poly.pdbx_seq_one_letter_code
_entity_poly.pdbx_strand_id
1 'polypeptide(L)'
;EAGARLRSALDWPENLGEGKLPGARENHVHLALGLALRSLGRSGEAERFLRAAAAGSGGPASAMFYNDEPPDMVFYRGLALRALGRTAEARAVFRSLADYARRHRNDAVEIDYFAVSLPDFLVFEDDPRRRHAAHAAWMSGLGRLGLGDRRGARRAFAAVRRFDAAHPGLILPQAMVDIVGGSGV
;
A
#
# COMPACT_ATOMS: atom_id res chain seq x y z
N GLU A 1 14.03 -6.07 20.46
CA GLU A 1 14.17 -6.95 19.27
C GLU A 1 13.51 -6.41 17.99
N ALA A 2 12.23 -6.04 17.98
CA ALA A 2 11.52 -5.60 16.75
C ALA A 2 12.21 -4.45 15.99
N GLY A 3 12.70 -3.42 16.70
CA GLY A 3 13.42 -2.30 16.08
C GLY A 3 14.81 -2.66 15.53
N ALA A 4 15.41 -3.79 15.92
CA ALA A 4 16.64 -4.28 15.32
C ALA A 4 16.33 -5.01 14.00
N ARG A 5 15.29 -5.86 13.99
CA ARG A 5 14.81 -6.57 12.79
C ARG A 5 14.31 -5.62 11.69
N LEU A 6 13.67 -4.51 12.07
CA LEU A 6 13.23 -3.50 11.09
C LEU A 6 14.40 -2.70 10.51
N ARG A 7 15.48 -2.50 11.27
CA ARG A 7 16.70 -1.86 10.74
C ARG A 7 17.43 -2.78 9.78
N SER A 8 17.55 -4.06 10.11
CA SER A 8 18.15 -5.02 9.18
C SER A 8 17.36 -5.20 7.89
N ALA A 9 16.05 -4.87 7.86
CA ALA A 9 15.27 -4.86 6.62
C ALA A 9 15.66 -3.70 5.67
N LEU A 10 16.34 -2.66 6.19
CA LEU A 10 16.89 -1.60 5.34
C LEU A 10 18.15 -2.08 4.60
N ASP A 11 18.88 -3.03 5.19
CA ASP A 11 20.14 -3.57 4.67
C ASP A 11 19.88 -4.85 3.88
N TRP A 12 20.39 -4.92 2.65
CA TRP A 12 20.22 -6.10 1.81
C TRP A 12 21.36 -7.10 2.08
N PRO A 13 21.08 -8.39 2.24
CA PRO A 13 22.14 -9.36 2.45
C PRO A 13 22.94 -9.53 1.15
N GLU A 14 24.27 -9.55 1.28
CA GLU A 14 25.21 -9.57 0.15
C GLU A 14 25.08 -10.81 -0.75
N ASN A 15 24.35 -11.83 -0.32
CA ASN A 15 24.17 -13.09 -1.02
C ASN A 15 23.00 -13.09 -2.02
N LEU A 16 22.29 -11.98 -2.20
CA LEU A 16 21.29 -11.81 -3.26
C LEU A 16 21.95 -11.12 -4.47
N GLY A 17 21.92 -11.77 -5.62
CA GLY A 17 22.58 -11.31 -6.86
C GLY A 17 22.07 -9.98 -7.42
N GLU A 18 20.96 -9.45 -6.89
CA GLU A 18 20.41 -8.13 -7.21
C GLU A 18 19.98 -7.42 -5.92
N GLY A 19 20.27 -6.11 -5.83
CA GLY A 19 19.85 -5.24 -4.72
C GLY A 19 18.50 -4.54 -4.98
N LYS A 20 18.12 -3.61 -4.10
CA LYS A 20 16.89 -2.82 -4.28
C LYS A 20 16.95 -1.96 -5.55
N LEU A 21 15.82 -1.88 -6.27
CA LEU A 21 15.71 -0.98 -7.42
C LEU A 21 15.98 0.47 -6.96
N PRO A 22 16.83 1.23 -7.67
CA PRO A 22 17.04 2.63 -7.38
C PRO A 22 15.71 3.40 -7.39
N GLY A 23 15.34 3.99 -6.25
CA GLY A 23 14.10 4.76 -6.10
C GLY A 23 12.89 3.95 -5.61
N ALA A 24 13.00 2.63 -5.38
CA ALA A 24 11.95 1.85 -4.73
C ALA A 24 11.69 2.39 -3.32
N ARG A 25 10.44 2.80 -3.07
CA ARG A 25 10.06 3.42 -1.80
C ARG A 25 9.60 2.37 -0.80
N GLU A 26 10.16 2.42 0.40
CA GLU A 26 9.86 1.48 1.48
C GLU A 26 9.01 2.14 2.58
N ASN A 27 7.92 2.81 2.17
CA ASN A 27 7.06 3.59 3.07
C ASN A 27 6.59 2.76 4.28
N HIS A 28 6.29 1.48 4.05
CA HIS A 28 5.90 0.51 5.07
C HIS A 28 6.99 0.27 6.13
N VAL A 29 8.25 0.06 5.72
CA VAL A 29 9.39 -0.16 6.63
C VAL A 29 9.68 1.11 7.43
N HIS A 30 9.74 2.25 6.75
CA HIS A 30 9.96 3.54 7.40
C HIS A 30 8.83 3.90 8.37
N LEU A 31 7.57 3.62 8.03
CA LEU A 31 6.45 3.81 8.94
C LEU A 31 6.59 2.93 10.19
N ALA A 32 6.85 1.63 10.00
CA ALA A 32 7.01 0.68 11.11
C ALA A 32 8.16 1.10 12.05
N LEU A 33 9.30 1.51 11.49
CA LEU A 33 10.43 2.06 12.26
C LEU A 33 10.05 3.32 13.01
N GLY A 34 9.39 4.26 12.35
CA GLY A 34 8.94 5.51 12.96
C GLY A 34 8.00 5.28 14.15
N LEU A 35 7.01 4.40 13.98
CA LEU A 35 6.07 4.04 15.05
C LEU A 35 6.76 3.32 16.21
N ALA A 36 7.64 2.35 15.92
CA ALA A 36 8.38 1.60 16.95
C ALA A 36 9.34 2.50 17.74
N LEU A 37 10.03 3.43 17.08
CA LEU A 37 10.92 4.38 17.76
C LEU A 37 10.13 5.36 18.63
N ARG A 38 8.95 5.80 18.16
CA ARG A 38 8.07 6.67 18.94
C ARG A 38 7.56 5.98 20.20
N SER A 39 7.17 4.70 20.13
CA SER A 39 6.76 3.94 21.31
C SER A 39 7.90 3.70 22.31
N LEU A 40 9.16 3.82 21.87
CA LEU A 40 10.35 3.72 22.71
C LEU A 40 10.83 5.09 23.24
N GLY A 41 10.04 6.16 23.06
CA GLY A 41 10.39 7.52 23.50
C GLY A 41 11.47 8.22 22.65
N ARG A 42 11.92 7.62 21.55
CA ARG A 42 12.96 8.16 20.65
C ARG A 42 12.34 9.07 19.58
N SER A 43 11.65 10.11 20.01
CA SER A 43 10.81 10.96 19.15
C SER A 43 11.55 11.62 17.99
N GLY A 44 12.79 12.09 18.19
CA GLY A 44 13.58 12.73 17.12
C GLY A 44 13.93 11.77 15.98
N GLU A 45 14.30 10.52 16.30
CA GLU A 45 14.57 9.50 15.28
C GLU A 45 13.29 8.98 14.64
N ALA A 46 12.22 8.84 15.43
CA ALA A 46 10.91 8.47 14.92
C ALA A 46 10.44 9.44 13.83
N GLU A 47 10.58 10.75 14.07
CA GLU A 47 10.15 11.77 13.12
C GLU A 47 10.91 11.69 11.78
N ARG A 48 12.22 11.40 11.81
CA ARG A 48 13.02 11.20 10.60
C ARG A 48 12.45 10.08 9.73
N PHE A 49 12.16 8.92 10.33
CA PHE A 49 11.60 7.79 9.60
C PHE A 49 10.15 8.02 9.16
N LEU A 50 9.34 8.71 9.95
CA LEU A 50 7.98 9.09 9.55
C LEU A 50 8.00 10.09 8.38
N ARG A 51 8.94 11.03 8.33
CA ARG A 51 9.11 11.93 7.17
C ARG A 51 9.54 11.17 5.92
N ALA A 52 10.44 10.19 6.05
CA ALA A 52 10.81 9.31 4.94
C ALA A 52 9.61 8.51 4.42
N ALA A 53 8.79 7.94 5.31
CA ALA A 53 7.56 7.23 4.95
C ALA A 53 6.49 8.14 4.32
N ALA A 54 6.45 9.41 4.71
CA ALA A 54 5.53 10.42 4.18
C ALA A 54 5.98 10.99 2.83
N ALA A 55 7.22 10.75 2.41
CA ALA A 55 7.72 11.19 1.12
C ALA A 55 7.04 10.38 -0.01
N GLY A 56 6.31 11.05 -0.90
CA GLY A 56 5.62 10.45 -2.05
C GLY A 56 6.01 11.08 -3.38
N SER A 57 5.89 10.34 -4.48
CA SER A 57 5.68 10.90 -5.83
C SER A 57 4.19 11.21 -5.99
N GLY A 58 3.83 12.24 -6.74
CA GLY A 58 2.46 12.75 -6.82
C GLY A 58 1.45 11.69 -7.27
N GLY A 59 0.39 11.49 -6.48
CA GLY A 59 -0.83 10.76 -6.85
C GLY A 59 -0.75 9.21 -6.89
N PRO A 60 -1.86 8.49 -6.66
CA PRO A 60 -1.97 7.07 -7.00
C PRO A 60 -2.06 6.92 -8.52
N ALA A 61 -1.10 6.22 -9.12
CA ALA A 61 -1.15 5.80 -10.52
C ALA A 61 -1.77 4.39 -10.60
N SER A 62 -2.40 4.06 -11.73
CA SER A 62 -2.81 2.68 -12.04
C SER A 62 -1.59 1.79 -11.92
N ALA A 63 -1.63 0.60 -11.33
CA ALA A 63 -0.50 -0.33 -11.37
C ALA A 63 -0.37 -1.03 -12.75
N MET A 64 -0.51 -0.27 -13.83
CA MET A 64 -0.46 -0.78 -15.21
C MET A 64 0.98 -0.83 -15.74
N PHE A 65 1.89 -0.04 -15.15
CA PHE A 65 3.31 -0.01 -15.49
C PHE A 65 4.19 -0.41 -14.31
N TYR A 66 5.37 -0.97 -14.62
CA TYR A 66 6.37 -1.49 -13.69
C TYR A 66 6.82 -0.49 -12.58
N ASN A 67 6.56 0.81 -12.76
CA ASN A 67 7.04 1.89 -11.88
C ASN A 67 5.94 2.57 -11.04
N ASP A 68 4.69 2.12 -11.14
CA ASP A 68 3.58 2.76 -10.42
C ASP A 68 3.63 2.44 -8.92
N GLU A 69 3.44 3.46 -8.07
CA GLU A 69 3.50 3.28 -6.62
C GLU A 69 2.36 2.34 -6.17
N PRO A 70 2.67 1.19 -5.54
CA PRO A 70 1.63 0.25 -5.11
C PRO A 70 0.62 0.93 -4.18
N PRO A 71 -0.69 0.62 -4.27
CA PRO A 71 -1.73 1.23 -3.44
C PRO A 71 -1.42 1.18 -1.93
N ASP A 72 -0.78 0.10 -1.50
CA ASP A 72 -0.28 -0.10 -0.14
C ASP A 72 0.74 0.96 0.27
N MET A 73 1.71 1.29 -0.59
CA MET A 73 2.72 2.34 -0.32
C MET A 73 2.08 3.72 -0.24
N VAL A 74 1.11 4.01 -1.11
CA VAL A 74 0.30 5.23 -1.03
C VAL A 74 -0.49 5.28 0.29
N PHE A 75 -1.03 4.15 0.74
CA PHE A 75 -1.72 4.05 2.02
C PHE A 75 -0.77 4.31 3.21
N TYR A 76 0.41 3.68 3.24
CA TYR A 76 1.42 3.92 4.28
C TYR A 76 1.90 5.37 4.30
N ARG A 77 2.00 6.03 3.15
CA ARG A 77 2.27 7.48 3.07
C ARG A 77 1.20 8.28 3.80
N GLY A 78 -0.07 7.99 3.57
CA GLY A 78 -1.18 8.63 4.27
C GLY A 78 -1.11 8.42 5.79
N LEU A 79 -0.72 7.22 6.23
CA LEU A 79 -0.54 6.91 7.65
C LEU A 79 0.63 7.66 8.28
N ALA A 80 1.76 7.77 7.57
CA ALA A 80 2.90 8.53 8.01
C ALA A 80 2.57 10.02 8.15
N LEU A 81 1.87 10.61 7.18
CA LEU A 81 1.36 11.98 7.25
C LEU A 81 0.47 12.19 8.48
N ARG A 82 -0.46 11.26 8.73
CA ARG A 82 -1.32 11.30 9.92
C ARG A 82 -0.51 11.19 11.22
N ALA A 83 0.51 10.32 11.26
CA ALA A 83 1.39 10.16 12.40
C ALA A 83 2.26 11.40 12.69
N LEU A 84 2.54 12.22 11.66
CA LEU A 84 3.22 13.52 11.75
C LEU A 84 2.25 14.69 12.06
N GLY A 85 0.96 14.43 12.28
CA GLY A 85 -0.05 15.48 12.51
C GLY A 85 -0.54 16.20 11.25
N ARG A 86 -0.05 15.82 10.05
CA ARG A 86 -0.43 16.38 8.74
C ARG A 86 -1.76 15.79 8.25
N THR A 87 -2.81 15.94 9.05
CA THR A 87 -4.10 15.26 8.88
C THR A 87 -4.81 15.62 7.58
N ALA A 88 -4.75 16.89 7.14
CA ALA A 88 -5.39 17.33 5.89
C ALA A 88 -4.80 16.61 4.66
N GLU A 89 -3.47 16.50 4.63
CA GLU A 89 -2.73 15.83 3.57
C GLU A 89 -2.97 14.32 3.58
N ALA A 90 -2.97 13.69 4.76
CA ALA A 90 -3.34 12.30 4.92
C ALA A 90 -4.74 12.01 4.34
N ARG A 91 -5.73 12.87 4.66
CA ARG A 91 -7.09 12.74 4.11
C ARG A 91 -7.14 12.94 2.59
N ALA A 92 -6.25 13.76 2.01
CA ALA A 92 -6.17 13.90 0.56
C ALA A 92 -5.62 12.63 -0.10
N VAL A 93 -4.59 12.02 0.50
CA VAL A 93 -4.04 10.72 0.06
C VAL A 93 -5.07 9.59 0.13
N PHE A 94 -5.84 9.51 1.20
CA PHE A 94 -6.87 8.47 1.30
C PHE A 94 -8.06 8.71 0.36
N ARG A 95 -8.42 9.98 0.12
CA ARG A 95 -9.43 10.34 -0.89
C ARG A 95 -8.98 9.98 -2.29
N SER A 96 -7.72 10.24 -2.66
CA SER A 96 -7.23 9.91 -3.99
C SER A 96 -7.29 8.40 -4.27
N LEU A 97 -7.00 7.54 -3.29
CA LEU A 97 -7.19 6.08 -3.40
C LEU A 97 -8.66 5.70 -3.67
N ALA A 98 -9.59 6.27 -2.88
CA ALA A 98 -11.02 5.99 -3.05
C ALA A 98 -11.60 6.56 -4.35
N ASP A 99 -11.13 7.73 -4.78
CA ASP A 99 -11.54 8.40 -6.01
C ASP A 99 -11.03 7.66 -7.24
N TYR A 100 -9.77 7.22 -7.22
CA TYR A 100 -9.19 6.41 -8.28
C TYR A 100 -10.01 5.14 -8.49
N ALA A 101 -10.25 4.38 -7.41
CA ALA A 101 -11.06 3.16 -7.44
C ALA A 101 -12.47 3.38 -8.00
N ARG A 102 -13.08 4.52 -7.68
CA ARG A 102 -14.42 4.87 -8.16
C ARG A 102 -14.43 5.23 -9.64
N ARG A 103 -13.43 5.99 -10.11
CA ARG A 103 -13.33 6.41 -11.52
C ARG A 103 -13.08 5.23 -12.44
N HIS A 104 -12.18 4.33 -12.06
CA HIS A 104 -11.71 3.25 -12.92
C HIS A 104 -12.47 1.93 -12.73
N ARG A 105 -13.52 1.90 -11.88
CA ARG A 105 -14.24 0.67 -11.53
C ARG A 105 -14.78 -0.10 -12.73
N ASN A 106 -15.18 0.62 -13.77
CA ASN A 106 -15.86 0.07 -14.94
C ASN A 106 -15.01 0.16 -16.21
N ASP A 107 -13.73 0.48 -16.07
CA ASP A 107 -12.85 0.61 -17.23
C ASP A 107 -12.71 -0.74 -17.92
N ALA A 108 -12.72 -0.71 -19.25
CA ALA A 108 -12.42 -1.88 -20.04
C ALA A 108 -10.94 -2.22 -19.85
N VAL A 109 -10.66 -3.45 -19.40
CA VAL A 109 -9.30 -3.95 -19.30
C VAL A 109 -8.89 -4.42 -20.70
N GLU A 110 -8.21 -3.56 -21.43
CA GLU A 110 -7.54 -3.93 -22.68
C GLU A 110 -6.10 -4.31 -22.34
N ILE A 111 -5.69 -5.51 -22.76
CA ILE A 111 -4.29 -5.92 -22.67
C ILE A 111 -3.59 -5.23 -23.84
N ASP A 112 -2.67 -4.31 -23.52
CA ASP A 112 -1.86 -3.67 -24.55
C ASP A 112 -1.06 -4.74 -25.30
N TYR A 113 -1.07 -4.66 -26.62
CA TYR A 113 -0.29 -5.52 -27.52
C TYR A 113 1.22 -5.47 -27.22
N PHE A 114 1.70 -4.38 -26.58
CA PHE A 114 3.08 -4.24 -26.09
C PHE A 114 3.29 -4.67 -24.63
N ALA A 115 2.33 -5.34 -24.00
CA ALA A 115 2.52 -5.93 -22.67
C ALA A 115 3.52 -7.09 -22.76
N VAL A 116 4.82 -6.77 -22.74
CA VAL A 116 5.96 -7.71 -22.78
C VAL A 116 6.00 -8.66 -21.58
N SER A 117 5.09 -8.48 -20.62
CA SER A 117 4.94 -9.25 -19.39
C SER A 117 3.85 -10.31 -19.44
N LEU A 118 3.04 -10.37 -20.51
CA LEU A 118 2.08 -11.46 -20.68
C LEU A 118 2.79 -12.63 -21.40
N PRO A 119 2.98 -13.79 -20.75
CA PRO A 119 3.60 -14.92 -21.42
C PRO A 119 2.74 -15.38 -22.60
N ASP A 120 3.36 -15.72 -23.74
CA ASP A 120 2.69 -16.32 -24.90
C ASP A 120 1.93 -17.61 -24.53
N PHE A 121 2.30 -18.25 -23.42
CA PHE A 121 1.68 -19.45 -22.88
C PHE A 121 1.34 -19.26 -21.40
N LEU A 122 0.09 -18.87 -21.12
CA LEU A 122 -0.45 -18.88 -19.77
C LEU A 122 -0.93 -20.30 -19.44
N VAL A 123 -0.26 -20.99 -18.52
CA VAL A 123 -0.71 -22.31 -17.99
C VAL A 123 -2.09 -22.19 -17.31
N PHE A 124 -2.42 -21.00 -16.80
CA PHE A 124 -3.72 -20.67 -16.22
C PHE A 124 -4.23 -19.37 -16.84
N GLU A 125 -5.41 -19.41 -17.47
CA GLU A 125 -6.10 -18.21 -17.92
C GLU A 125 -6.58 -17.42 -16.70
N ASP A 126 -6.11 -16.19 -16.56
CA ASP A 126 -6.58 -15.28 -15.54
C ASP A 126 -7.43 -14.19 -16.18
N ASP A 127 -8.60 -13.89 -15.58
CA ASP A 127 -9.54 -12.89 -16.09
C ASP A 127 -9.05 -11.48 -15.70
N PRO A 128 -8.58 -10.67 -16.67
CA PRO A 128 -8.05 -9.34 -16.39
C PRO A 128 -9.10 -8.41 -15.77
N ARG A 129 -10.39 -8.61 -16.09
CA ARG A 129 -11.50 -7.83 -15.52
C ARG A 129 -11.69 -8.16 -14.06
N ARG A 130 -11.53 -9.43 -13.66
CA ARG A 130 -11.57 -9.83 -12.25
C ARG A 130 -10.39 -9.28 -11.47
N ARG A 131 -9.17 -9.32 -12.03
CA ARG A 131 -7.99 -8.69 -11.41
C ARG A 131 -8.16 -7.19 -11.22
N HIS A 132 -8.63 -6.49 -12.25
CA HIS A 132 -8.90 -5.06 -12.18
C HIS A 132 -10.00 -4.73 -11.14
N ALA A 133 -11.08 -5.51 -11.11
CA ALA A 133 -12.13 -5.35 -10.10
C ALA A 133 -11.62 -5.60 -8.67
N ALA A 134 -10.75 -6.60 -8.48
CA ALA A 134 -10.08 -6.84 -7.20
C ALA A 134 -9.18 -5.67 -6.81
N HIS A 135 -8.38 -5.15 -7.73
CA HIS A 135 -7.49 -4.02 -7.52
C HIS A 135 -8.26 -2.74 -7.16
N ALA A 136 -9.30 -2.40 -7.91
CA ALA A 136 -10.17 -1.25 -7.62
C ALA A 136 -10.85 -1.42 -6.24
N ALA A 137 -11.34 -2.62 -5.91
CA ALA A 137 -11.90 -2.90 -4.59
C ALA A 137 -10.85 -2.76 -3.47
N TRP A 138 -9.60 -3.17 -3.70
CA TRP A 138 -8.49 -3.03 -2.77
C TRP A 138 -8.20 -1.54 -2.49
N MET A 139 -8.02 -0.74 -3.53
CA MET A 139 -7.80 0.71 -3.42
C MET A 139 -8.94 1.42 -2.69
N SER A 140 -10.19 1.04 -2.99
CA SER A 140 -11.37 1.58 -2.30
C SER A 140 -11.34 1.24 -0.81
N GLY A 141 -10.97 -0.01 -0.48
CA GLY A 141 -10.85 -0.48 0.90
C GLY A 141 -9.81 0.30 1.69
N LEU A 142 -8.61 0.46 1.14
CA LEU A 142 -7.52 1.24 1.74
C LEU A 142 -7.91 2.71 1.95
N GLY A 143 -8.47 3.37 0.93
CA GLY A 143 -8.91 4.76 1.02
C GLY A 143 -9.99 4.96 2.09
N ARG A 144 -11.00 4.09 2.13
CA ARG A 144 -12.07 4.14 3.15
C ARG A 144 -11.55 3.87 4.56
N LEU A 145 -10.64 2.91 4.70
CA LEU A 145 -10.00 2.59 5.97
C LEU A 145 -9.24 3.81 6.51
N GLY A 146 -8.45 4.48 5.65
CA GLY A 146 -7.70 5.68 6.01
C GLY A 146 -8.59 6.87 6.39
N LEU A 147 -9.77 6.99 5.77
CA LEU A 147 -10.79 8.00 6.10
C LEU A 147 -11.63 7.67 7.34
N GLY A 148 -11.48 6.47 7.92
CA GLY A 148 -12.24 6.03 9.09
C GLY A 148 -13.58 5.35 8.77
N ASP A 149 -13.93 5.17 7.50
CA ASP A 149 -15.13 4.40 7.09
C ASP A 149 -14.86 2.90 7.17
N ARG A 150 -14.81 2.38 8.41
CA ARG A 150 -14.55 0.96 8.70
C ARG A 150 -15.58 0.04 8.05
N ARG A 151 -16.85 0.44 8.00
CA ARG A 151 -17.93 -0.36 7.40
C ARG A 151 -17.76 -0.46 5.88
N GLY A 152 -17.47 0.67 5.22
CA GLY A 152 -17.19 0.70 3.79
C GLY A 152 -15.91 -0.04 3.41
N ALA A 153 -14.86 0.05 4.22
CA ALA A 153 -13.62 -0.70 4.02
C ALA A 153 -13.83 -2.21 4.10
N ARG A 154 -14.53 -2.71 5.13
CA ARG A 154 -14.86 -4.13 5.27
C ARG A 154 -15.63 -4.67 4.07
N ARG A 155 -16.61 -3.92 3.56
CA ARG A 155 -17.35 -4.31 2.35
C ARG A 155 -16.46 -4.37 1.11
N ALA A 156 -15.53 -3.42 0.97
CA ALA A 156 -14.59 -3.40 -0.13
C ALA A 156 -13.63 -4.61 -0.08
N PHE A 157 -13.04 -4.91 1.09
CA PHE A 157 -12.19 -6.09 1.26
C PHE A 157 -12.93 -7.42 1.07
N ALA A 158 -14.20 -7.49 1.48
CA ALA A 158 -15.04 -8.64 1.16
C ALA A 158 -15.25 -8.79 -0.36
N ALA A 159 -15.37 -7.69 -1.10
CA ALA A 159 -15.44 -7.73 -2.56
C ALA A 159 -14.11 -8.19 -3.18
N VAL A 160 -12.95 -7.75 -2.66
CA VAL A 160 -11.63 -8.27 -3.10
C VAL A 160 -11.62 -9.79 -3.01
N ARG A 161 -12.01 -10.37 -1.88
CA ARG A 161 -12.04 -11.84 -1.68
C ARG A 161 -12.94 -12.57 -2.66
N ARG A 162 -14.01 -11.93 -3.15
CA ARG A 162 -14.91 -12.52 -4.15
C ARG A 162 -14.29 -12.52 -5.54
N PHE A 163 -13.48 -11.52 -5.87
CA PHE A 163 -12.82 -11.41 -7.17
C PHE A 163 -11.50 -12.18 -7.20
N ASP A 164 -10.73 -12.13 -6.12
CA ASP A 164 -9.44 -12.80 -5.94
C ASP A 164 -9.28 -13.21 -4.46
N ALA A 165 -9.50 -14.49 -4.19
CA ALA A 165 -9.36 -15.04 -2.85
C ALA A 165 -7.88 -15.18 -2.40
N ALA A 166 -6.94 -15.20 -3.35
CA ALA A 166 -5.51 -15.31 -3.12
C ALA A 166 -4.79 -13.95 -3.13
N HIS A 167 -5.55 -12.85 -3.20
CA HIS A 167 -5.01 -11.50 -3.31
C HIS A 167 -3.97 -11.23 -2.20
N PRO A 168 -2.71 -10.88 -2.53
CA PRO A 168 -1.63 -10.74 -1.55
C PRO A 168 -1.95 -9.77 -0.41
N GLY A 169 -2.67 -8.68 -0.70
CA GLY A 169 -3.13 -7.72 0.31
C GLY A 169 -4.10 -8.29 1.36
N LEU A 170 -4.80 -9.39 1.07
CA LEU A 170 -5.67 -10.09 2.04
C LEU A 170 -4.88 -10.98 3.00
N ILE A 171 -3.62 -11.30 2.66
CA ILE A 171 -2.70 -12.09 3.48
C ILE A 171 -1.96 -11.19 4.48
N LEU A 172 -2.10 -9.86 4.37
CA LEU A 172 -1.56 -8.92 5.36
C LEU A 172 -2.11 -9.26 6.75
N PRO A 173 -1.24 -9.42 7.77
CA PRO A 173 -1.68 -9.75 9.11
C PRO A 173 -2.71 -8.73 9.62
N GLN A 174 -3.79 -9.20 10.24
CA GLN A 174 -4.78 -8.35 10.91
C GLN A 174 -4.11 -7.35 11.88
N ALA A 175 -2.96 -7.72 12.45
CA ALA A 175 -2.10 -6.84 13.24
C ALA A 175 -1.67 -5.56 12.51
N MET A 176 -1.40 -5.58 11.20
CA MET A 176 -1.09 -4.37 10.44
C MET A 176 -2.32 -3.48 10.26
N VAL A 177 -3.51 -4.07 10.09
CA VAL A 177 -4.79 -3.34 10.06
C VAL A 177 -5.09 -2.72 11.43
N ASP A 178 -4.74 -3.41 12.51
CA ASP A 178 -4.99 -2.96 13.89
C ASP A 178 -3.97 -1.91 14.37
N ILE A 179 -2.69 -2.02 13.99
CA ILE A 179 -1.68 -0.96 14.18
C ILE A 179 -2.12 0.34 13.50
N VAL A 180 -2.85 0.22 12.39
CA VAL A 180 -3.36 1.33 11.58
C VAL A 180 -4.73 1.83 12.04
N GLY A 181 -5.56 0.96 12.60
CA GLY A 181 -6.91 1.24 13.08
C GLY A 181 -7.01 1.59 14.57
N GLY A 182 -5.96 1.34 15.35
CA GLY A 182 -5.89 1.43 16.81
C GLY A 182 -5.12 2.64 17.34
N SER A 183 -5.29 3.82 16.73
CA SER A 183 -4.95 5.10 17.38
C SER A 183 -6.25 5.78 17.76
N GLY A 184 -6.85 5.36 18.86
CA GLY A 184 -8.11 5.90 19.36
C GLY A 184 -8.85 4.95 20.29
N VAL A 185 -8.19 4.49 21.35
CA VAL A 185 -8.46 4.91 22.75
C VAL A 185 -7.10 5.05 23.42
#